data_AF-A0A257NGE3-F1
#
_entry.id   AF-A0A257NGE3-F1
#
_cell.length_a   1.000
_cell.length_b   1.000
_cell.length_c   1.000
_cell.angle_alpha   90.00
_cell.angle_beta   90.00
_cell.angle_gamma   90.00
#
_symmetry.space_group_name_H-M   'P 1'
#
loop_
_entity.id
_entity.type
_entity.pdbx_description
1 polymer ?
#
loop_
_entity_poly.entity_id
_entity_poly.type
_entity_poly.pdbx_seq_one_letter_code
_entity_poly.pdbx_strand_id
1 'polypeptide(L)'
;MNKPERQLNKFTRSWIVSFQQISERALGKETSQQLWKKYQSAFPIGYQTQVSPRYALKDILHLEQLTTPKHQGISLLKPYKGIEHYRLHFYSQQERFLDEYIPVLENMHLRVIDQVQFPITVDGTTQFIRSFTINIATSQSVKIATSECAPLSSVNSQLLKTIQVILDGKSENDALNKLLVLTGMAWQEIDVLRAYRNYYLQLGHQTTRDTVHHALINNPSVALCLFKYFEARFRPNPEWDDPVLREEQALFPLRLQLLESMASVSDINDDRILRTLFNLIDATMRCNFHL
;
A
#
# COMPACT_ATOMS: atom_id res chain seq x y z
N MET A 1 -12.24 42.72 -16.00
CA MET A 1 -11.65 41.38 -16.00
C MET A 1 -10.21 41.49 -15.50
N ASN A 2 -9.99 41.11 -14.24
CA ASN A 2 -8.70 41.27 -13.57
C ASN A 2 -7.68 40.23 -14.10
N LYS A 3 -6.38 40.58 -14.15
CA LYS A 3 -5.28 39.68 -14.58
C LYS A 3 -5.37 38.23 -14.02
N PRO A 4 -5.71 37.97 -12.73
CA PRO A 4 -5.86 36.61 -12.21
C PRO A 4 -7.01 35.82 -12.87
N GLU A 5 -8.15 36.44 -13.15
CA GLU A 5 -9.31 35.78 -13.78
C GLU A 5 -8.99 35.33 -15.22
N ARG A 6 -8.21 36.14 -15.95
CA ARG A 6 -7.77 35.80 -17.32
C ARG A 6 -6.78 34.64 -17.33
N GLN A 7 -5.88 34.57 -16.35
CA GLN A 7 -4.92 33.47 -16.22
C GLN A 7 -5.63 32.16 -15.85
N LEU A 8 -6.59 32.21 -14.93
CA LEU A 8 -7.38 31.05 -14.52
C LEU A 8 -8.19 30.47 -15.69
N ASN A 9 -8.86 31.33 -16.46
CA ASN A 9 -9.63 30.91 -17.64
C ASN A 9 -8.74 30.28 -18.73
N LYS A 10 -7.53 30.80 -18.94
CA LYS A 10 -6.58 30.22 -19.91
C LYS A 10 -6.09 28.84 -19.47
N PHE A 11 -5.81 28.68 -18.17
CA PHE A 11 -5.40 27.39 -17.58
C PHE A 11 -6.50 26.34 -17.73
N THR A 12 -7.74 26.64 -17.33
CA THR A 12 -8.89 25.72 -17.46
C THR A 12 -9.11 25.29 -18.91
N ARG A 13 -9.04 26.21 -19.87
CA ARG A 13 -9.15 25.85 -21.30
C ARG A 13 -8.02 24.91 -21.74
N SER A 14 -6.79 25.19 -21.35
CA SER A 14 -5.64 24.33 -21.67
C SER A 14 -5.78 22.94 -21.05
N TRP A 15 -6.32 22.86 -19.83
CA TRP A 15 -6.57 21.63 -19.12
C TRP A 15 -7.60 20.76 -19.85
N ILE A 16 -8.73 21.36 -20.25
CA ILE A 16 -9.82 20.67 -20.96
C ILE A 16 -9.35 20.12 -22.31
N VAL A 17 -8.64 20.93 -23.11
CA VAL A 17 -8.10 20.50 -24.40
C VAL A 17 -7.13 19.32 -24.21
N SER A 18 -6.26 19.42 -23.20
CA SER A 18 -5.31 18.34 -22.87
C SER A 18 -6.04 17.07 -22.43
N PHE A 19 -7.10 17.21 -21.64
CA PHE A 19 -7.95 16.08 -21.21
C PHE A 19 -8.53 15.37 -22.42
N GLN A 20 -9.22 16.09 -23.30
CA GLN A 20 -9.86 15.54 -24.50
C GLN A 20 -8.86 14.79 -25.39
N GLN A 21 -7.68 15.37 -25.63
CA GLN A 21 -6.63 14.70 -26.41
C GLN A 21 -6.14 13.40 -25.77
N ILE A 22 -5.98 13.38 -24.44
CA ILE A 22 -5.52 12.20 -23.70
C ILE A 22 -6.60 11.12 -23.69
N SER A 23 -7.86 11.49 -23.44
CA SER A 23 -8.98 10.55 -23.41
C SER A 23 -9.31 9.98 -24.79
N GLU A 24 -9.24 10.79 -25.86
CA GLU A 24 -9.41 10.29 -27.23
C GLU A 24 -8.33 9.28 -27.62
N ARG A 25 -7.07 9.53 -27.25
CA ARG A 25 -5.96 8.59 -27.50
C ARG A 25 -6.10 7.29 -26.71
N ALA A 26 -6.63 7.35 -25.49
CA ALA A 26 -6.71 6.20 -24.60
C ALA A 26 -7.96 5.33 -24.84
N LEU A 27 -9.10 5.93 -25.19
CA LEU A 27 -10.41 5.26 -25.22
C LEU A 27 -11.11 5.32 -26.60
N GLY A 28 -10.54 6.03 -27.57
CA GLY A 28 -11.18 6.34 -28.83
C GLY A 28 -12.08 7.58 -28.75
N LYS A 29 -12.41 8.14 -29.93
CA LYS A 29 -13.10 9.43 -30.06
C LYS A 29 -14.50 9.44 -29.46
N GLU A 30 -15.28 8.41 -29.73
CA GLU A 30 -16.68 8.32 -29.31
C GLU A 30 -16.80 8.20 -27.77
N THR A 31 -16.12 7.21 -27.17
CA THR A 31 -16.10 7.00 -25.71
C THR A 31 -15.59 8.23 -24.96
N SER A 32 -14.54 8.86 -25.49
CA SER A 32 -13.99 10.11 -24.94
C SER A 32 -15.01 11.24 -24.90
N GLN A 33 -15.75 11.45 -25.99
CA GLN A 33 -16.78 12.47 -26.07
C GLN A 33 -17.96 12.20 -25.12
N GLN A 34 -18.39 10.94 -25.01
CA GLN A 34 -19.44 10.54 -24.07
C GLN A 34 -19.03 10.81 -22.62
N LEU A 35 -17.83 10.40 -22.22
CA LEU A 35 -17.29 10.67 -20.89
C LEU A 35 -17.15 12.17 -20.63
N TRP A 36 -16.61 12.93 -21.57
CA TRP A 36 -16.47 14.38 -21.41
C TRP A 36 -17.84 15.05 -21.23
N LYS A 37 -18.85 14.68 -22.02
CA LYS A 37 -20.21 15.21 -21.90
C LYS A 37 -20.79 14.96 -20.51
N LYS A 38 -20.53 13.78 -19.93
CA LYS A 38 -20.97 13.38 -18.59
C LYS A 38 -20.25 14.16 -17.47
N TYR A 39 -18.94 14.38 -17.59
CA TYR A 39 -18.10 14.91 -16.51
C TYR A 39 -17.69 16.38 -16.64
N GLN A 40 -17.92 17.05 -17.77
CA GLN A 40 -17.42 18.41 -18.04
C GLN A 40 -17.82 19.45 -16.98
N SER A 41 -18.99 19.28 -16.36
CA SER A 41 -19.51 20.18 -15.32
C SER A 41 -19.23 19.68 -13.91
N ALA A 42 -18.68 18.47 -13.76
CA ALA A 42 -18.55 17.78 -12.47
C ALA A 42 -17.21 18.09 -11.77
N PHE A 43 -16.17 18.48 -12.52
CA PHE A 43 -14.85 18.77 -11.95
C PHE A 43 -14.66 20.25 -11.60
N PRO A 44 -14.57 20.61 -10.30
CA PRO A 44 -14.42 22.00 -9.88
C PRO A 44 -13.04 22.56 -10.26
N ILE A 45 -12.93 23.89 -10.32
CA ILE A 45 -11.67 24.59 -10.64
C ILE A 45 -10.54 24.16 -9.69
N GLY A 46 -10.83 24.04 -8.39
CA GLY A 46 -9.85 23.61 -7.38
C GLY A 46 -9.28 22.20 -7.64
N TYR A 47 -10.06 21.32 -8.27
CA TYR A 47 -9.57 20.02 -8.72
C TYR A 47 -8.64 20.16 -9.92
N GLN A 48 -9.04 20.92 -10.95
CA GLN A 48 -8.24 21.09 -12.18
C GLN A 48 -6.89 21.76 -11.91
N THR A 49 -6.79 22.62 -10.89
CA THR A 49 -5.53 23.25 -10.47
C THR A 49 -4.55 22.28 -9.80
N GLN A 50 -5.04 21.17 -9.25
CA GLN A 50 -4.24 20.22 -8.49
C GLN A 50 -4.01 18.89 -9.22
N VAL A 51 -4.93 18.49 -10.09
CA VAL A 51 -4.94 17.18 -10.74
C VAL A 51 -4.72 17.37 -12.24
N SER A 52 -3.68 16.73 -12.77
CA SER A 52 -3.39 16.79 -14.20
C SER A 52 -4.50 16.12 -15.03
N PRO A 53 -4.72 16.54 -16.29
CA PRO A 53 -5.71 15.93 -17.17
C PRO A 53 -5.55 14.41 -17.32
N ARG A 54 -4.31 13.91 -17.31
CA ARG A 54 -4.01 12.47 -17.36
C ARG A 54 -4.55 11.72 -16.14
N TYR A 55 -4.44 12.33 -14.96
CA TYR A 55 -4.96 11.75 -13.73
C TYR A 55 -6.47 11.88 -13.65
N ALA A 56 -7.04 12.99 -14.12
CA ALA A 56 -8.49 13.12 -14.17
C ALA A 56 -9.18 12.05 -15.02
N LEU A 57 -8.56 11.60 -16.11
CA LEU A 57 -9.08 10.45 -16.86
C LEU A 57 -9.09 9.17 -16.02
N LYS A 58 -8.03 8.91 -15.25
CA LYS A 58 -7.99 7.74 -14.35
C LYS A 58 -9.05 7.85 -13.26
N ASP A 59 -9.22 9.04 -12.69
CA ASP A 59 -10.20 9.31 -11.65
C ASP A 59 -11.62 9.04 -12.18
N ILE A 60 -11.94 9.51 -13.39
CA ILE A 60 -13.22 9.18 -14.06
C ILE A 60 -13.40 7.66 -14.20
N LEU A 61 -12.37 6.94 -14.66
CA LEU A 61 -12.47 5.48 -14.83
C LEU A 61 -12.70 4.76 -13.49
N HIS A 62 -12.14 5.27 -12.38
CA HIS A 62 -12.43 4.74 -11.05
C HIS A 62 -13.85 5.09 -10.57
N LEU A 63 -14.32 6.31 -10.83
CA LEU A 63 -15.69 6.72 -10.51
C LEU A 63 -16.73 5.88 -11.28
N GLU A 64 -16.50 5.59 -12.56
CA GLU A 64 -17.40 4.72 -13.35
C GLU A 64 -17.45 3.28 -12.83
N GLN A 65 -16.44 2.82 -12.07
CA GLN A 65 -16.41 1.49 -11.46
C GLN A 65 -17.19 1.42 -10.13
N LEU A 66 -17.58 2.57 -9.56
CA LEU A 66 -18.40 2.64 -8.35
C LEU A 66 -19.85 2.22 -8.67
N THR A 67 -20.09 0.91 -8.73
CA THR A 67 -21.39 0.31 -9.07
C THR A 67 -22.34 0.19 -7.88
N THR A 68 -21.82 0.22 -6.65
CA THR A 68 -22.63 0.11 -5.42
C THR A 68 -22.15 1.11 -4.36
N PRO A 69 -23.01 1.53 -3.41
CA PRO A 69 -22.62 2.48 -2.36
C PRO A 69 -21.48 2.01 -1.46
N LYS A 70 -21.32 0.69 -1.32
CA LYS A 70 -20.24 0.08 -0.53
C LYS A 70 -18.94 -0.07 -1.33
N HIS A 71 -19.00 0.00 -2.66
CA HIS A 71 -17.80 -0.14 -3.48
C HIS A 71 -16.90 1.07 -3.29
N GLN A 72 -15.60 0.80 -3.16
CA GLN A 72 -14.58 1.81 -3.03
C GLN A 72 -13.44 1.51 -3.96
N GLY A 73 -12.87 2.58 -4.50
CA GLY A 73 -11.66 2.51 -5.30
C GLY A 73 -10.49 3.14 -4.55
N ILE A 74 -9.29 2.72 -4.92
CA ILE A 74 -8.06 3.41 -4.54
C ILE A 74 -7.12 3.49 -5.73
N SER A 75 -6.42 4.61 -5.88
CA SER A 75 -5.38 4.77 -6.89
C SER A 75 -4.20 5.59 -6.38
N LEU A 76 -3.02 5.32 -6.97
CA LEU A 76 -1.80 6.05 -6.69
C LEU A 76 -1.43 6.93 -7.89
N LEU A 77 -1.37 8.23 -7.65
CA LEU A 77 -0.84 9.22 -8.57
C LEU A 77 0.63 9.42 -8.26
N LYS A 78 1.46 9.30 -9.29
CA LYS A 78 2.90 9.49 -9.19
C LYS A 78 3.25 10.98 -9.35
N PRO A 79 4.37 11.45 -8.77
CA PRO A 79 4.92 12.76 -9.07
C PRO A 79 5.00 12.99 -10.58
N TYR A 80 4.51 14.14 -11.05
CA TYR A 80 4.50 14.51 -12.46
C TYR A 80 4.56 16.03 -12.61
N LYS A 81 5.54 16.52 -13.40
CA LYS A 81 5.75 17.93 -13.81
C LYS A 81 5.13 18.97 -12.86
N GLY A 82 5.85 19.33 -11.81
CA GLY A 82 5.41 20.33 -10.82
C GLY A 82 4.62 19.76 -9.63
N ILE A 83 4.26 18.47 -9.66
CA ILE A 83 3.78 17.73 -8.49
C ILE A 83 4.93 16.91 -7.92
N GLU A 84 5.37 17.24 -6.71
CA GLU A 84 6.56 16.65 -6.07
C GLU A 84 6.28 15.34 -5.32
N HIS A 85 5.05 15.15 -4.85
CA HIS A 85 4.68 14.05 -3.98
C HIS A 85 3.76 13.04 -4.66
N TYR A 86 3.73 11.82 -4.11
CA TYR A 86 2.70 10.84 -4.44
C TYR A 86 1.36 11.29 -3.87
N ARG A 87 0.27 10.95 -4.56
CA ARG A 87 -1.09 11.12 -4.01
C ARG A 87 -1.86 9.82 -4.04
N LEU A 88 -2.48 9.47 -2.93
CA LEU A 88 -3.49 8.40 -2.86
C LEU A 88 -4.87 9.02 -3.04
N HIS A 89 -5.59 8.57 -4.06
CA HIS A 89 -6.98 8.92 -4.25
C HIS A 89 -7.85 7.75 -3.79
N PHE A 90 -8.80 8.04 -2.90
CA PHE A 90 -9.86 7.12 -2.51
C PHE A 90 -11.17 7.57 -3.16
N TYR A 91 -11.89 6.63 -3.75
CA TYR A 91 -13.13 6.87 -4.48
C TYR A 91 -14.27 6.20 -3.73
N SER A 92 -15.36 6.93 -3.49
CA SER A 92 -16.53 6.41 -2.76
C SER A 92 -17.81 7.14 -3.16
N GLN A 93 -18.96 6.48 -3.03
CA GLN A 93 -20.28 7.12 -3.21
C GLN A 93 -20.83 7.71 -1.90
N GLN A 94 -20.14 7.47 -0.79
CA GLN A 94 -20.52 7.93 0.55
C GLN A 94 -19.41 8.82 1.09
N GLU A 95 -19.78 9.86 1.82
CA GLU A 95 -18.81 10.64 2.55
C GLU A 95 -18.23 9.78 3.68
N ARG A 96 -16.90 9.68 3.72
CA ARG A 96 -16.15 8.94 4.74
C ARG A 96 -15.34 9.93 5.57
N PHE A 97 -15.04 9.60 6.82
CA PHE A 97 -14.29 10.47 7.72
C PHE A 97 -12.77 10.23 7.64
N LEU A 98 -11.97 11.20 8.09
CA LEU A 98 -10.51 11.14 7.94
C LEU A 98 -9.88 10.05 8.80
N ASP A 99 -10.43 9.84 10.00
CA ASP A 99 -10.04 8.81 10.97
C ASP A 99 -10.21 7.38 10.43
N GLU A 100 -11.00 7.16 9.39
CA GLU A 100 -11.07 5.87 8.69
C GLU A 100 -9.81 5.58 7.85
N TYR A 101 -9.11 6.62 7.36
CA TYR A 101 -7.97 6.48 6.44
C TYR A 101 -6.62 6.66 7.12
N ILE A 102 -6.50 7.65 8.00
CA ILE A 102 -5.21 8.03 8.61
C ILE A 102 -4.53 6.84 9.31
N PRO A 103 -5.21 6.05 10.16
CA PRO A 103 -4.56 4.91 10.82
C PRO A 103 -4.05 3.86 9.83
N VAL A 104 -4.78 3.62 8.73
CA VAL A 104 -4.34 2.70 7.68
C VAL A 104 -3.06 3.21 7.03
N LEU A 105 -3.02 4.48 6.64
CA LEU A 105 -1.85 5.08 5.99
C LEU A 105 -0.62 5.09 6.90
N GLU A 106 -0.80 5.43 8.18
CA GLU A 106 0.29 5.40 9.18
C GLU A 106 0.85 3.99 9.39
N ASN A 107 -0.03 2.99 9.49
CA ASN A 107 0.35 1.59 9.57
C ASN A 107 1.00 1.06 8.28
N MET A 108 0.78 1.69 7.13
CA MET A 108 1.48 1.39 5.87
C MET A 108 2.87 2.06 5.75
N HIS A 109 3.38 2.68 6.82
CA HIS A 109 4.63 3.47 6.80
C HIS A 109 4.55 4.71 5.88
N LEU A 110 3.35 5.28 5.73
CA LEU A 110 3.12 6.49 4.96
C LEU A 110 2.85 7.67 5.89
N ARG A 111 3.46 8.82 5.57
CA ARG A 111 3.17 10.11 6.20
C ARG A 111 2.24 10.90 5.30
N VAL A 112 1.12 11.36 5.85
CA VAL A 112 0.21 12.30 5.19
C VAL A 112 0.73 13.72 5.37
N ILE A 113 0.92 14.44 4.26
CA ILE A 113 1.38 15.82 4.22
C ILE A 113 0.19 16.78 4.15
N ASP A 114 -0.77 16.44 3.30
CA ASP A 114 -1.95 17.25 3.03
C ASP A 114 -3.10 16.35 2.57
N GLN A 115 -4.33 16.80 2.75
CA GLN A 115 -5.53 16.11 2.31
C GLN A 115 -6.54 17.08 1.72
N VAL A 116 -7.18 16.67 0.62
CA VAL A 116 -8.26 17.42 -0.02
C VAL A 116 -9.36 16.46 -0.44
N GLN A 117 -10.61 16.88 -0.26
CA GLN A 117 -11.79 16.15 -0.75
C GLN A 117 -12.42 16.90 -1.93
N PHE A 118 -12.76 16.17 -2.97
CA PHE A 118 -13.47 16.68 -4.14
C PHE A 118 -14.82 15.97 -4.28
N PRO A 119 -15.94 16.67 -4.02
CA PRO A 119 -17.26 16.15 -4.37
C PRO A 119 -17.47 16.29 -5.89
N ILE A 120 -17.81 15.19 -6.55
CA ILE A 120 -18.02 15.07 -7.98
C ILE A 120 -19.47 14.61 -8.19
N THR A 121 -20.33 15.53 -8.63
CA THR A 121 -21.75 15.23 -8.88
C THR A 121 -21.98 14.98 -10.37
N VAL A 122 -22.52 13.80 -10.68
CA VAL A 122 -22.81 13.35 -12.04
C VAL A 122 -24.19 12.70 -12.05
N ASP A 123 -25.06 13.11 -12.97
CA ASP A 123 -26.41 12.57 -13.12
C ASP A 123 -27.22 12.53 -11.80
N GLY A 124 -27.04 13.56 -10.95
CA GLY A 124 -27.70 13.66 -9.65
C GLY A 124 -27.09 12.82 -8.52
N THR A 125 -26.06 12.02 -8.81
CA THR A 125 -25.32 11.23 -7.82
C THR A 125 -24.01 11.92 -7.46
N THR A 126 -23.78 12.19 -6.17
CA THR A 126 -22.52 12.72 -5.68
C THR A 126 -21.58 11.59 -5.29
N GLN A 127 -20.37 11.64 -5.82
CA GLN A 127 -19.26 10.76 -5.49
C GLN A 127 -18.11 11.58 -4.93
N PHE A 128 -17.23 10.97 -4.15
CA PHE A 128 -16.15 11.67 -3.45
C PHE A 128 -14.81 11.10 -3.89
N ILE A 129 -13.91 12.00 -4.30
CA ILE A 129 -12.48 11.70 -4.42
C ILE A 129 -11.78 12.31 -3.22
N ARG A 130 -11.21 11.47 -2.36
CA ARG A 130 -10.35 11.92 -1.26
C ARG A 130 -8.90 11.73 -1.61
N SER A 131 -8.19 12.85 -1.78
CA SER A 131 -6.80 12.91 -2.20
C SER A 131 -5.90 13.16 -1.01
N PHE A 132 -5.00 12.22 -0.70
CA PHE A 132 -3.96 12.37 0.31
C PHE A 132 -2.61 12.54 -0.36
N THR A 133 -1.94 13.66 -0.08
CA THR A 133 -0.52 13.85 -0.44
C THR A 133 0.33 13.09 0.56
N ILE A 134 1.15 12.16 0.08
CA ILE A 134 1.90 11.24 0.93
C ILE A 134 3.41 11.24 0.63
N ASN A 135 4.17 10.91 1.67
CA ASN A 135 5.58 10.50 1.59
C ASN A 135 5.79 9.19 2.36
N ILE A 136 6.89 8.50 2.10
CA ILE A 136 7.36 7.45 3.00
C ILE A 136 7.71 8.11 4.35
N ALA A 137 7.24 7.52 5.44
CA ALA A 137 7.51 8.06 6.77
C ALA A 137 8.99 7.94 7.11
N THR A 138 9.63 9.05 7.50
CA THR A 138 10.88 9.03 8.26
C THR A 138 10.51 9.12 9.73
N SER A 139 10.73 8.05 10.50
CA SER A 139 10.39 8.03 11.93
C SER A 139 11.61 7.63 12.75
N GLN A 140 11.78 8.24 13.93
CA GLN A 140 12.82 7.80 14.87
C GLN A 140 12.60 6.36 15.35
N SER A 141 11.34 5.88 15.34
CA SER A 141 10.96 4.53 15.75
C SER A 141 11.34 3.43 14.76
N VAL A 142 11.61 3.79 13.49
CA VAL A 142 12.05 2.87 12.44
C VAL A 142 13.44 3.31 12.02
N LYS A 143 14.47 2.57 12.42
CA LYS A 143 15.89 2.96 12.25
C LYS A 143 16.42 2.87 10.81
N ILE A 144 15.53 2.81 9.82
CA ILE A 144 15.83 2.42 8.45
C ILE A 144 15.72 3.64 7.56
N ALA A 145 16.77 3.88 6.76
CA ALA A 145 16.75 4.98 5.83
C ALA A 145 15.70 4.73 4.73
N THR A 146 15.06 5.80 4.24
CA THR A 146 14.11 5.68 3.12
C THR A 146 14.73 5.09 1.85
N SER A 147 16.05 5.17 1.71
CA SER A 147 16.81 4.55 0.61
C SER A 147 16.87 3.02 0.68
N GLU A 148 16.67 2.45 1.87
CA GLU A 148 16.66 0.99 2.09
C GLU A 148 15.25 0.40 1.92
N CYS A 149 14.22 1.25 1.85
CA CYS A 149 12.85 0.82 1.58
C CYS A 149 12.68 0.42 0.10
N ALA A 150 11.72 -0.45 -0.16
CA ALA A 150 11.32 -0.73 -1.53
C ALA A 150 10.77 0.56 -2.19
N PRO A 151 11.18 0.89 -3.43
CA PRO A 151 10.63 2.05 -4.12
C PRO A 151 9.11 1.96 -4.20
N LEU A 152 8.37 3.02 -3.82
CA LEU A 152 6.89 3.00 -3.92
C LEU A 152 6.38 2.63 -5.32
N SER A 153 7.17 2.92 -6.35
CA SER A 153 6.87 2.52 -7.73
C SER A 153 6.89 1.01 -7.96
N SER A 154 7.71 0.23 -7.25
CA SER A 154 7.78 -1.23 -7.35
C SER A 154 6.70 -1.92 -6.53
N VAL A 155 6.32 -1.35 -5.39
CA VAL A 155 5.31 -1.94 -4.48
C VAL A 155 3.89 -1.38 -4.68
N ASN A 156 3.68 -0.48 -5.65
CA ASN A 156 2.41 0.22 -5.85
C ASN A 156 1.18 -0.72 -5.91
N SER A 157 1.23 -1.77 -6.72
CA SER A 157 0.10 -2.71 -6.84
C SER A 157 -0.22 -3.38 -5.51
N GLN A 158 0.82 -3.82 -4.78
CA GLN A 158 0.67 -4.49 -3.50
C GLN A 158 0.22 -3.52 -2.40
N LEU A 159 0.70 -2.28 -2.42
CA LEU A 159 0.27 -1.20 -1.53
C LEU A 159 -1.24 -0.93 -1.68
N LEU A 160 -1.70 -0.68 -2.91
CA LEU A 160 -3.11 -0.42 -3.19
C LEU A 160 -3.99 -1.60 -2.80
N LYS A 161 -3.57 -2.84 -3.13
CA LYS A 161 -4.28 -4.06 -2.75
C LYS A 161 -4.37 -4.21 -1.24
N THR A 162 -3.30 -3.94 -0.51
CA THR A 162 -3.24 -4.09 0.95
C THR A 162 -4.13 -3.06 1.63
N ILE A 163 -4.07 -1.78 1.21
CA ILE A 163 -4.98 -0.75 1.73
C ILE A 163 -6.44 -1.14 1.47
N GLN A 164 -6.77 -1.63 0.28
CA GLN A 164 -8.13 -2.06 -0.03
C GLN A 164 -8.59 -3.22 0.87
N VAL A 165 -7.76 -4.24 1.06
CA VAL A 165 -8.08 -5.40 1.92
C VAL A 165 -8.28 -4.99 3.39
N ILE A 166 -7.50 -4.02 3.88
CA ILE A 166 -7.66 -3.47 5.22
C ILE A 166 -8.97 -2.68 5.34
N LEU A 167 -9.29 -1.81 4.37
CA LEU A 167 -10.54 -1.04 4.36
C LEU A 167 -11.78 -1.92 4.21
N ASP A 168 -11.66 -3.07 3.53
CA ASP A 168 -12.70 -4.09 3.44
C ASP A 168 -12.85 -4.92 4.73
N GLY A 169 -11.99 -4.73 5.74
CA GLY A 169 -11.99 -5.49 7.00
C GLY A 169 -11.48 -6.93 6.87
N LYS A 170 -10.74 -7.26 5.80
CA LYS A 170 -10.25 -8.62 5.51
C LYS A 170 -8.84 -8.90 6.05
N SER A 171 -8.11 -7.88 6.50
CA SER A 171 -6.80 -8.03 7.16
C SER A 171 -6.67 -7.01 8.30
N GLU A 172 -5.81 -7.31 9.28
CA GLU A 172 -5.61 -6.45 10.45
C GLU A 172 -4.95 -5.11 10.06
N ASN A 173 -5.46 -4.01 10.63
CA ASN A 173 -4.82 -2.70 10.56
C ASN A 173 -3.86 -2.51 11.74
N ASP A 174 -2.66 -3.09 11.67
CA ASP A 174 -1.63 -2.95 12.71
C ASP A 174 -0.26 -2.55 12.14
N ALA A 175 0.71 -2.28 13.02
CA ALA A 175 2.00 -1.72 12.64
C ALA A 175 2.84 -2.66 11.76
N LEU A 176 2.55 -3.97 11.69
CA LEU A 176 3.27 -4.89 10.79
C LEU A 176 3.03 -4.60 9.31
N ASN A 177 1.95 -3.87 8.98
CA ASN A 177 1.71 -3.39 7.62
C ASN A 177 2.87 -2.53 7.08
N LYS A 178 3.70 -1.95 7.95
CA LYS A 178 4.91 -1.20 7.56
C LYS A 178 5.90 -2.08 6.79
N LEU A 179 5.92 -3.39 7.07
CA LEU A 179 6.78 -4.34 6.39
C LEU A 179 6.56 -4.32 4.87
N LEU A 180 5.36 -4.03 4.36
CA LEU A 180 5.14 -3.94 2.91
C LEU A 180 6.05 -2.91 2.24
N VAL A 181 6.15 -1.71 2.81
CA VAL A 181 7.00 -0.65 2.24
C VAL A 181 8.47 -0.92 2.54
N LEU A 182 8.78 -1.51 3.70
CA LEU A 182 10.14 -1.82 4.11
C LEU A 182 10.76 -2.99 3.32
N THR A 183 9.99 -4.00 2.94
CA THR A 183 10.50 -5.26 2.34
C THR A 183 9.87 -5.61 0.99
N GLY A 184 8.76 -4.99 0.62
CA GLY A 184 7.95 -5.39 -0.53
C GLY A 184 7.01 -6.58 -0.28
N MET A 185 6.89 -7.04 0.97
CA MET A 185 6.03 -8.17 1.31
C MET A 185 4.56 -7.91 0.99
N ALA A 186 3.87 -8.95 0.53
CA ALA A 186 2.42 -8.93 0.37
C ALA A 186 1.69 -9.08 1.71
N TRP A 187 0.44 -8.63 1.78
CA TRP A 187 -0.31 -8.62 3.05
C TRP A 187 -0.52 -10.02 3.63
N GLN A 188 -0.67 -11.03 2.78
CA GLN A 188 -0.79 -12.42 3.20
C GLN A 188 0.50 -12.92 3.87
N GLU A 189 1.66 -12.47 3.38
CA GLU A 189 2.96 -12.81 3.93
C GLU A 189 3.16 -12.17 5.31
N ILE A 190 2.66 -10.94 5.46
CA ILE A 190 2.63 -10.23 6.75
C ILE A 190 1.66 -10.92 7.72
N ASP A 191 0.53 -11.44 7.24
CA ASP A 191 -0.42 -12.21 8.05
C ASP A 191 0.20 -13.51 8.61
N VAL A 192 1.11 -14.16 7.89
CA VAL A 192 1.89 -15.28 8.44
C VAL A 192 2.70 -14.82 9.65
N LEU A 193 3.41 -13.69 9.55
CA LEU A 193 4.16 -13.14 10.69
C LEU A 193 3.24 -12.73 11.84
N ARG A 194 2.02 -12.23 11.55
CA ARG A 194 0.99 -11.97 12.58
C ARG A 194 0.58 -13.24 13.31
N ALA A 195 0.40 -14.35 12.60
CA ALA A 195 0.05 -15.63 13.18
C ALA A 195 1.16 -16.12 14.14
N TYR A 196 2.42 -16.05 13.72
CA TYR A 196 3.54 -16.41 14.60
C TYR A 196 3.74 -15.44 15.76
N ARG A 197 3.49 -14.14 15.58
CA ARG A 197 3.44 -13.17 16.69
C ARG A 197 2.35 -13.53 17.69
N ASN A 198 1.16 -13.91 17.24
CA ASN A 198 0.06 -14.31 18.12
C ASN A 198 0.41 -15.59 18.88
N TYR A 199 1.03 -16.56 18.20
CA TYR A 199 1.49 -17.79 18.84
C TYR A 199 2.59 -17.53 19.88
N TYR A 200 3.56 -16.68 19.55
CA TYR A 200 4.61 -16.26 20.50
C TYR A 200 4.03 -15.66 21.80
N LEU A 201 2.99 -14.82 21.69
CA LEU A 201 2.34 -14.21 22.86
C LEU A 201 1.57 -15.23 23.73
N GLN A 202 1.10 -16.33 23.15
CA GLN A 202 0.41 -17.40 23.89
C GLN A 202 1.37 -18.22 24.77
N LEU A 203 2.67 -18.20 24.48
CA LEU A 203 3.68 -18.94 25.25
C LEU A 203 4.02 -18.30 26.61
N GLY A 204 3.37 -17.19 26.97
CA GLY A 204 3.45 -16.61 28.32
C GLY A 204 4.69 -15.76 28.59
N HIS A 205 5.36 -15.25 27.55
CA HIS A 205 6.46 -14.30 27.72
C HIS A 205 5.95 -12.94 28.24
N GLN A 206 6.74 -12.22 29.05
CA GLN A 206 6.48 -10.84 29.48
C GLN A 206 6.69 -9.82 28.34
N THR A 207 6.17 -10.12 27.15
CA THR A 207 6.38 -9.36 25.91
C THR A 207 5.02 -8.90 25.40
N THR A 208 4.93 -7.66 24.90
CA THR A 208 3.68 -7.13 24.33
C THR A 208 3.62 -7.30 22.82
N ARG A 209 2.43 -7.14 22.23
CA ARG A 209 2.26 -7.08 20.76
C ARG A 209 3.22 -6.07 20.13
N ASP A 210 3.31 -4.88 20.73
CA ASP A 210 4.10 -3.77 20.22
C ASP A 210 5.60 -4.07 20.26
N THR A 211 6.09 -4.79 21.28
CA THR A 211 7.50 -5.22 21.33
C THR A 211 7.84 -6.18 20.19
N VAL A 212 6.96 -7.15 19.88
CA VAL A 212 7.18 -8.07 18.75
C VAL A 212 7.10 -7.33 17.41
N HIS A 213 6.17 -6.38 17.28
CA HIS A 213 6.08 -5.50 16.12
C HIS A 213 7.36 -4.70 15.92
N HIS A 214 7.86 -4.08 16.99
CA HIS A 214 9.11 -3.32 16.97
C HIS A 214 10.29 -4.16 16.49
N ALA A 215 10.44 -5.37 17.02
CA ALA A 215 11.52 -6.28 16.61
C ALA A 215 11.48 -6.62 15.11
N LEU A 216 10.28 -6.91 14.56
CA LEU A 216 10.12 -7.22 13.14
C LEU A 216 10.32 -5.99 12.24
N ILE A 217 9.78 -4.83 12.63
CA ILE A 217 9.80 -3.59 11.83
C ILE A 217 11.21 -2.97 11.78
N ASN A 218 11.97 -3.06 12.89
CA ASN A 218 13.34 -2.54 12.91
C ASN A 218 14.37 -3.49 12.30
N ASN A 219 13.99 -4.74 12.05
CA ASN A 219 14.86 -5.74 11.42
C ASN A 219 14.13 -6.38 10.21
N PRO A 220 13.74 -5.59 9.18
CA PRO A 220 12.87 -6.06 8.11
C PRO A 220 13.56 -7.06 7.18
N SER A 221 14.90 -7.02 7.08
CA SER A 221 15.67 -8.07 6.41
C SER A 221 15.46 -9.42 7.08
N VAL A 222 15.48 -9.46 8.42
CA VAL A 222 15.18 -10.66 9.20
C VAL A 222 13.72 -11.05 9.02
N ALA A 223 12.77 -10.12 9.12
CA ALA A 223 11.34 -10.39 8.91
C ALA A 223 11.06 -11.01 7.52
N LEU A 224 11.67 -10.47 6.46
CA LEU A 224 11.57 -11.01 5.12
C LEU A 224 12.20 -12.40 5.02
N CYS A 225 13.36 -12.62 5.64
CA CYS A 225 14.01 -13.93 5.64
C CYS A 225 13.21 -14.98 6.43
N LEU A 226 12.56 -14.59 7.53
CA LEU A 226 11.65 -15.46 8.28
C LEU A 226 10.49 -15.94 7.40
N PHE A 227 9.88 -15.01 6.65
CA PHE A 227 8.82 -15.39 5.71
C PHE A 227 9.35 -16.25 4.56
N LYS A 228 10.50 -15.92 3.96
CA LYS A 228 11.11 -16.75 2.90
C LYS A 228 11.41 -18.17 3.39
N TYR A 229 11.89 -18.30 4.62
CA TYR A 229 12.12 -19.59 5.25
C TYR A 229 10.80 -20.36 5.44
N PHE A 230 9.75 -19.71 5.94
CA PHE A 230 8.41 -20.29 6.01
C PHE A 230 7.89 -20.74 4.64
N GLU A 231 7.99 -19.88 3.62
CA GLU A 231 7.54 -20.16 2.26
C GLU A 231 8.28 -21.39 1.70
N ALA A 232 9.62 -21.46 1.84
CA ALA A 232 10.40 -22.59 1.39
C ALA A 232 10.03 -23.92 2.10
N ARG A 233 9.56 -23.86 3.34
CA ARG A 233 9.08 -25.05 4.07
C ARG A 233 7.75 -25.57 3.55
N PHE A 234 6.80 -24.68 3.25
CA PHE A 234 5.40 -25.07 3.07
C PHE A 234 4.89 -24.93 1.65
N ARG A 235 5.53 -24.14 0.79
CA ARG A 235 5.14 -24.00 -0.61
C ARG A 235 5.30 -25.33 -1.34
N PRO A 236 4.25 -25.84 -2.00
CA PRO A 236 4.40 -26.97 -2.92
C PRO A 236 5.34 -26.57 -4.06
N ASN A 237 6.46 -27.30 -4.20
CA ASN A 237 7.41 -27.12 -5.28
C ASN A 237 7.91 -28.50 -5.76
N PRO A 238 7.65 -28.91 -7.01
CA PRO A 238 8.14 -30.18 -7.56
C PRO A 238 9.66 -30.35 -7.49
N GLU A 239 10.43 -29.26 -7.55
CA GLU A 239 11.90 -29.32 -7.45
C GLU A 239 12.38 -29.71 -6.05
N TRP A 240 11.54 -29.53 -5.03
CA TRP A 240 11.82 -29.80 -3.62
C TRP A 240 10.79 -30.75 -3.01
N ASP A 241 10.26 -31.69 -3.79
CA ASP A 241 9.28 -32.66 -3.32
C ASP A 241 9.92 -33.69 -2.37
N ASP A 242 11.19 -34.02 -2.61
CA ASP A 242 12.01 -34.80 -1.68
C ASP A 242 12.41 -33.93 -0.47
N PRO A 243 12.10 -34.37 0.78
CA PRO A 243 12.45 -33.64 1.99
C PRO A 243 13.94 -33.36 2.16
N VAL A 244 14.82 -34.27 1.72
CA VAL A 244 16.27 -34.09 1.85
C VAL A 244 16.75 -33.00 0.89
N LEU A 245 16.31 -33.03 -0.37
CA LEU A 245 16.61 -31.96 -1.33
C LEU A 245 16.07 -30.60 -0.87
N ARG A 246 14.85 -30.54 -0.31
CA ARG A 246 14.29 -29.29 0.25
C ARG A 246 15.18 -28.74 1.37
N GLU A 247 15.60 -29.61 2.28
CA GLU A 247 16.45 -29.25 3.41
C GLU A 247 17.80 -28.69 2.94
N GLU A 248 18.47 -29.37 2.02
CA GLU A 248 19.80 -28.99 1.54
C GLU A 248 19.79 -27.75 0.62
N GLN A 249 18.84 -27.68 -0.32
CA GLN A 249 18.86 -26.67 -1.38
C GLN A 249 18.05 -25.41 -1.07
N ALA A 250 16.99 -25.52 -0.27
CA ALA A 250 16.12 -24.40 0.04
C ALA A 250 16.30 -23.91 1.50
N LEU A 251 16.23 -24.82 2.46
CA LEU A 251 16.19 -24.44 3.88
C LEU A 251 17.56 -24.08 4.44
N PHE A 252 18.60 -24.87 4.15
CA PHE A 252 19.95 -24.62 4.66
C PHE A 252 20.50 -23.23 4.24
N PRO A 253 20.44 -22.81 2.95
CA PRO A 253 20.88 -21.48 2.56
C PRO A 253 20.11 -20.35 3.25
N LEU A 254 18.79 -20.51 3.42
CA LEU A 254 17.96 -19.53 4.11
C LEU A 254 18.26 -19.45 5.61
N ARG A 255 18.63 -20.57 6.26
CA ARG A 255 19.11 -20.54 7.66
C ARG A 255 20.42 -19.76 7.79
N LEU A 256 21.37 -19.95 6.87
CA LEU A 256 22.60 -19.17 6.86
C LEU A 256 22.33 -17.67 6.68
N GLN A 257 21.48 -17.31 5.71
CA GLN A 257 21.09 -15.92 5.48
C GLN A 257 20.38 -15.31 6.71
N LEU A 258 19.54 -16.08 7.40
CA LEU A 258 18.90 -15.66 8.65
C LEU A 258 19.93 -15.39 9.75
N LEU A 259 20.90 -16.29 9.94
CA LEU A 259 21.97 -16.10 10.92
C LEU A 259 22.80 -14.85 10.64
N GLU A 260 23.16 -14.61 9.37
CA GLU A 260 23.86 -13.39 8.94
C GLU A 260 23.02 -12.14 9.19
N SER A 261 21.73 -12.18 8.86
CA SER A 261 20.82 -11.05 9.10
C SER A 261 20.66 -10.77 10.59
N MET A 262 20.53 -11.82 11.42
CA MET A 262 20.44 -11.71 12.88
C MET A 262 21.70 -11.13 13.51
N ALA A 263 22.89 -11.31 12.92
CA ALA A 263 24.13 -10.72 13.42
C ALA A 263 24.14 -9.17 13.39
N SER A 264 23.27 -8.56 12.56
CA SER A 264 23.12 -7.10 12.47
C SER A 264 22.11 -6.53 13.48
N VAL A 265 21.41 -7.37 14.25
CA VAL A 265 20.40 -6.95 15.21
C VAL A 265 21.07 -6.33 16.43
N SER A 266 20.86 -5.03 16.63
CA SER A 266 21.53 -4.26 17.68
C SER A 266 20.92 -4.42 19.08
N ASP A 267 19.62 -4.70 19.17
CA ASP A 267 18.90 -4.84 20.43
C ASP A 267 18.78 -6.31 20.84
N ILE A 268 19.22 -6.65 22.06
CA ILE A 268 19.27 -8.03 22.54
C ILE A 268 17.88 -8.64 22.73
N ASN A 269 16.88 -7.83 23.04
CA ASN A 269 15.51 -8.28 23.18
C ASN A 269 14.86 -8.52 21.81
N ASP A 270 15.15 -7.66 20.82
CA ASP A 270 14.75 -7.90 19.43
C ASP A 270 15.36 -9.21 18.89
N ASP A 271 16.67 -9.46 19.10
CA ASP A 271 17.33 -10.71 18.70
C ASP A 271 16.67 -11.94 19.33
N ARG A 272 16.39 -11.89 20.65
CA ARG A 272 15.70 -12.97 21.35
C ARG A 272 14.31 -13.25 20.77
N ILE A 273 13.53 -12.20 20.46
CA ILE A 273 12.20 -12.34 19.86
C ILE A 273 12.32 -12.97 18.47
N LEU A 274 13.20 -12.46 17.62
CA LEU A 274 13.37 -12.93 16.24
C LEU A 274 13.86 -14.39 16.19
N ARG A 275 14.80 -14.77 17.06
CA ARG A 275 15.23 -16.17 17.21
C ARG A 275 14.10 -17.08 17.67
N THR A 276 13.28 -16.62 18.61
CA THR A 276 12.13 -17.41 19.07
C THR A 276 11.12 -17.58 17.94
N LEU A 277 10.80 -16.52 17.19
CA LEU A 277 9.93 -16.61 16.01
C LEU A 277 10.48 -17.60 14.96
N PHE A 278 11.79 -17.56 14.68
CA PHE A 278 12.44 -18.54 13.82
C PHE A 278 12.23 -19.98 14.33
N ASN A 279 12.50 -20.24 15.61
CA ASN A 279 12.32 -21.56 16.21
C ASN A 279 10.86 -22.03 16.13
N LEU A 280 9.88 -21.13 16.30
CA LEU A 280 8.46 -21.48 16.14
C LEU A 280 8.15 -21.87 14.69
N ILE A 281 8.69 -21.13 13.70
CA ILE A 281 8.51 -21.47 12.28
C ILE A 281 9.17 -22.81 11.95
N ASP A 282 10.40 -23.04 12.43
CA ASP A 282 11.16 -24.27 12.20
C ASP A 282 10.53 -25.50 12.87
N ALA A 283 9.87 -25.31 14.01
CA ALA A 283 9.12 -26.36 14.70
C ALA A 283 7.73 -26.63 14.10
N THR A 284 7.24 -25.78 13.19
CA THR A 284 5.93 -26.00 12.54
C THR A 284 5.98 -27.18 11.58
N MET A 285 5.06 -28.13 11.77
CA MET A 285 4.95 -29.35 10.96
C MET A 285 3.82 -29.32 9.93
N ARG A 286 2.78 -28.51 10.16
CA ARG A 286 1.60 -28.43 9.29
C ARG A 286 1.24 -26.97 9.06
N CYS A 287 0.85 -26.66 7.82
CA CYS A 287 0.47 -25.33 7.39
C CYS A 287 -0.65 -25.43 6.34
N ASN A 288 -1.62 -24.53 6.40
CA ASN A 288 -2.74 -24.43 5.45
C ASN A 288 -2.67 -23.17 4.57
N PHE A 289 -1.55 -22.45 4.58
CA PHE A 289 -1.40 -21.17 3.88
C PHE A 289 -1.49 -21.28 2.35
N HIS A 290 -1.06 -22.42 1.78
CA HIS A 290 -1.10 -22.69 0.33
C HIS A 290 -2.24 -23.63 -0.10
N LEU A 291 -3.18 -23.94 0.80
CA LEU A 291 -4.33 -24.79 0.49
C LEU A 291 -5.46 -23.99 -0.17
#